data_AF-A0A7G7BN94-F1
#
_entry.id   AF-A0A7G7BN94-F1
#
_cell.length_a   1.000
_cell.length_b   1.000
_cell.length_c   1.000
_cell.angle_alpha   90.00
_cell.angle_beta   90.00
_cell.angle_gamma   90.00
#
_symmetry.space_group_name_H-M   'P 1'
#
loop_
_entity.id
_entity.type
_entity.pdbx_description
1 polymer ?
#
loop_
_entity_poly.entity_id
_entity_poly.type
_entity_poly.pdbx_seq_one_letter_code
_entity_poly.pdbx_strand_id
1 'polypeptide(L)'
;MARQNDIYSPAPQGKRGSSTGSRVLVALLVLAVVSGVGYWGYTALAGDEGEGDPEVTAAAAQLEKFIGAWETGDAKAAASFTDTPSNAESLITSVTKNLEPSKTEITPGDGEKKTSGDVQFPFNVAMRIPGAADYMWDSRARVLKKDGAWLVEFTTPMIHPKMEAGQTLALQSQERASVLDVNGDELRAASVVGAVDPKTGKGISGLEARYDKQLSGGAGGAKSVVVVDRNSGQVVKRLTKKSGAKREPVRTTIDPTVQEAAADALEGVSKNAAIVAIDPSTGNILAAANKPGGQNRALSGQYPPGSTFKVVTTAALLKQGMRPDDAAECPKFAYVDGQRFENQDQFVLPGGSTFRDSFAHSCNTFFVNSAGKLSESSLNETSKAFGIGGSWDVGVTTYDGSVPVANGVNDKAASTIGQARVLASPLVMASLAATVKAGEFRQPVLVPDAVKKKYEATAALDPGVTSALREMMRATVTEGAGKALQGVAGEPHAKTGTAEFGNDTPLRTHAWMIGYQGEGNVAWSVLLEDGGSGGADAGPIAAKFLKNLG
;
A
#
# COMPACT_ATOMS: atom_id res chain seq x y z
N MET A 1 -22.55 -3.02 33.18
CA MET A 1 -21.47 -3.57 32.34
C MET A 1 -22.06 -4.61 31.39
N ALA A 2 -22.47 -4.19 30.19
CA ALA A 2 -22.67 -5.06 29.04
C ALA A 2 -21.50 -4.76 28.08
N ARG A 3 -20.71 -5.79 27.75
CA ARG A 3 -19.36 -5.69 27.20
C ARG A 3 -19.38 -5.54 25.67
N GLN A 4 -18.42 -4.77 25.17
CA GLN A 4 -18.33 -4.17 23.83
C GLN A 4 -17.55 -5.04 22.82
N ASN A 5 -17.57 -6.37 22.93
CA ASN A 5 -16.45 -7.19 22.42
C ASN A 5 -16.70 -8.15 21.23
N ASP A 6 -17.86 -8.20 20.59
CA ASP A 6 -18.09 -9.23 19.56
C ASP A 6 -17.82 -8.82 18.09
N ILE A 7 -17.02 -7.77 17.82
CA ILE A 7 -16.73 -7.34 16.43
C ILE A 7 -15.24 -7.20 16.12
N TYR A 8 -14.37 -8.01 16.73
CA TYR A 8 -12.99 -8.17 16.25
C TYR A 8 -12.60 -9.66 16.16
N SER A 9 -12.93 -10.27 15.02
CA SER A 9 -12.25 -11.45 14.48
C SER A 9 -12.45 -11.51 12.96
N PRO A 10 -11.39 -11.58 12.14
CA PRO A 10 -11.54 -11.79 10.71
C PRO A 10 -11.82 -13.28 10.45
N ALA A 11 -13.06 -13.60 10.09
CA ALA A 11 -13.44 -14.96 9.66
C ALA A 11 -13.30 -15.13 8.13
N PRO A 12 -13.04 -16.36 7.65
CA PRO A 12 -12.43 -16.64 6.36
C PRO A 12 -13.42 -16.68 5.18
N GLN A 13 -12.81 -16.62 3.99
CA GLN A 13 -13.42 -16.59 2.66
C GLN A 13 -14.53 -17.63 2.41
N GLY A 14 -15.70 -17.16 1.95
CA GLY A 14 -16.79 -17.95 1.40
C GLY A 14 -16.88 -17.83 -0.13
N LYS A 15 -17.07 -18.98 -0.79
CA LYS A 15 -17.00 -19.21 -2.24
C LYS A 15 -18.08 -18.44 -3.04
N ARG A 16 -17.66 -18.03 -4.25
CA ARG A 16 -18.46 -17.38 -5.30
C ARG A 16 -19.58 -18.28 -5.84
N GLY A 17 -20.77 -17.70 -6.00
CA GLY A 17 -21.81 -18.18 -6.92
C GLY A 17 -21.49 -17.81 -8.36
N SER A 18 -21.88 -18.69 -9.28
CA SER A 18 -21.67 -18.59 -10.73
C SER A 18 -22.68 -17.61 -11.37
N SER A 19 -22.19 -16.78 -12.29
CA SER A 19 -23.04 -16.13 -13.29
C SER A 19 -22.39 -16.27 -14.66
N THR A 20 -23.15 -16.89 -15.55
CA THR A 20 -22.96 -17.06 -16.99
C THR A 20 -22.87 -15.71 -17.71
N GLY A 21 -21.90 -15.58 -18.62
CA GLY A 21 -21.75 -14.39 -19.47
C GLY A 21 -20.61 -14.56 -20.48
N SER A 22 -21.00 -14.76 -21.74
CA SER A 22 -20.16 -15.03 -22.91
C SER A 22 -18.96 -14.09 -23.05
N ARG A 23 -17.80 -14.68 -23.40
CA ARG A 23 -16.65 -13.94 -23.96
C ARG A 23 -16.05 -14.69 -25.14
N VAL A 24 -16.02 -13.97 -26.25
CA VAL A 24 -15.31 -14.26 -27.49
C VAL A 24 -13.82 -14.50 -27.20
N LEU A 25 -13.30 -15.64 -27.67
CA LEU A 25 -11.90 -16.01 -27.58
C LEU A 25 -11.11 -15.28 -28.68
N VAL A 26 -10.18 -14.41 -28.29
CA VAL A 26 -9.02 -14.06 -29.12
C VAL A 26 -7.90 -15.01 -28.69
N ALA A 27 -7.54 -15.93 -29.57
CA ALA A 27 -6.49 -16.92 -29.33
C ALA A 27 -5.11 -16.25 -29.35
N LEU A 28 -4.50 -16.08 -28.17
CA LEU A 28 -3.06 -15.89 -28.04
C LEU A 28 -2.44 -17.26 -27.76
N LEU A 29 -1.67 -17.75 -28.74
CA LEU A 29 -0.84 -18.95 -28.64
C LEU A 29 0.21 -18.78 -27.53
N VAL A 30 -0.12 -19.25 -26.33
CA VAL A 30 0.85 -19.55 -25.29
C VAL A 30 1.15 -21.04 -25.41
N LEU A 31 2.36 -21.36 -25.87
CA LEU A 31 2.93 -22.70 -25.79
C LEU A 31 3.02 -23.08 -24.30
N ALA A 32 2.06 -23.86 -23.83
CA ALA A 32 2.15 -24.55 -22.55
C ALA A 32 3.25 -25.61 -22.66
N VAL A 33 4.42 -25.33 -22.09
CA VAL A 33 5.40 -26.37 -21.80
C VAL A 33 4.79 -27.21 -20.68
N VAL A 34 4.35 -28.40 -21.06
CA VAL A 34 3.76 -29.39 -20.18
C VAL A 34 4.76 -29.72 -19.07
N SER A 35 4.33 -29.52 -17.82
CA SER A 35 4.95 -30.09 -16.64
C SER A 35 4.90 -31.61 -16.74
N GLY A 36 5.96 -32.18 -17.31
CA GLY A 36 6.23 -33.60 -17.29
C GLY A 36 7.61 -33.78 -16.69
N VAL A 37 7.70 -34.55 -15.60
CA VAL A 37 8.91 -35.30 -15.30
C VAL A 37 9.15 -36.17 -16.54
N GLY A 38 10.01 -35.69 -17.43
CA GLY A 38 10.29 -36.29 -18.73
C GLY A 38 11.13 -37.54 -18.56
N TYR A 39 10.52 -38.61 -18.08
CA TYR A 39 11.02 -39.96 -18.27
C TYR A 39 10.84 -40.31 -19.75
N TRP A 40 11.83 -40.01 -20.59
CA TRP A 40 11.84 -40.53 -21.96
C TRP A 40 12.53 -41.89 -21.96
N GLY A 41 11.68 -42.91 -21.80
CA GLY A 41 11.99 -44.27 -22.19
C GLY A 41 12.09 -44.37 -23.71
N TYR A 42 13.20 -44.92 -24.16
CA TYR A 42 13.32 -45.61 -25.44
C TYR A 42 12.20 -46.66 -25.55
N THR A 43 11.15 -46.43 -26.33
CA THR A 43 10.39 -47.52 -26.99
C THR A 43 9.65 -47.05 -28.25
N ALA A 44 10.13 -47.58 -29.39
CA ALA A 44 9.37 -48.24 -30.44
C ALA A 44 8.36 -47.43 -31.29
N LEU A 45 8.84 -46.93 -32.42
CA LEU A 45 8.16 -47.15 -33.71
C LEU A 45 9.10 -47.98 -34.60
N ALA A 46 8.89 -49.29 -34.53
CA ALA A 46 9.66 -50.30 -35.24
C ALA A 46 9.32 -50.29 -36.74
N GLY A 47 10.26 -49.77 -37.53
CA GLY A 47 10.66 -50.33 -38.81
C GLY A 47 12.16 -50.63 -38.71
N ASP A 48 12.48 -51.91 -38.64
CA ASP A 48 13.77 -52.63 -38.60
C ASP A 48 15.14 -51.88 -38.53
N GLU A 49 16.03 -52.48 -37.72
CA GLU A 49 17.50 -52.33 -37.64
C GLU A 49 18.15 -51.23 -36.78
N GLY A 50 18.74 -51.64 -35.63
CA GLY A 50 19.88 -50.99 -35.00
C GLY A 50 19.81 -50.83 -33.47
N GLU A 51 20.52 -51.67 -32.74
CA GLU A 51 20.99 -51.34 -31.37
C GLU A 51 21.71 -49.98 -31.48
N GLY A 52 21.21 -48.92 -30.83
CA GLY A 52 21.81 -47.59 -30.95
C GLY A 52 23.31 -47.62 -30.60
N ASP A 53 24.13 -46.82 -31.29
CA ASP A 53 25.59 -46.85 -31.14
C ASP A 53 25.98 -46.82 -29.64
N PRO A 54 26.65 -47.87 -29.11
CA PRO A 54 26.99 -47.98 -27.70
C PRO A 54 27.82 -46.79 -27.18
N GLU A 55 28.61 -46.15 -28.06
CA GLU A 55 29.39 -44.98 -27.73
C GLU A 55 28.51 -43.74 -27.56
N VAL A 56 27.47 -43.57 -28.39
CA VAL A 56 26.49 -42.50 -28.25
C VAL A 56 25.70 -42.67 -26.95
N THR A 57 25.33 -43.90 -26.60
CA THR A 57 24.64 -44.22 -25.35
C THR A 57 25.50 -43.91 -24.13
N ALA A 58 26.78 -44.31 -24.14
CA ALA A 58 27.71 -44.03 -23.05
C ALA A 58 28.01 -42.52 -22.90
N ALA A 59 28.14 -41.80 -24.01
CA ALA A 59 28.31 -40.35 -24.02
C ALA A 59 27.06 -39.62 -23.48
N ALA A 60 25.87 -40.07 -23.85
CA ALA A 60 24.60 -39.52 -23.34
C ALA A 60 24.48 -39.68 -21.83
N ALA A 61 24.76 -40.88 -21.30
CA ALA A 61 24.74 -41.15 -19.87
C ALA A 61 25.74 -40.28 -19.07
N GLN A 62 26.87 -39.91 -19.67
CA GLN A 62 27.81 -38.98 -19.05
C GLN A 62 27.30 -37.53 -19.06
N LEU A 63 26.70 -37.10 -20.17
CA LEU A 63 26.09 -35.77 -20.28
C LEU A 63 24.92 -35.60 -19.30
N GLU A 64 24.08 -36.63 -19.13
CA GLU A 64 22.97 -36.62 -18.18
C GLU A 64 23.42 -36.37 -16.74
N LYS A 65 24.55 -36.96 -16.32
CA LYS A 65 25.12 -36.71 -14.98
C LYS A 65 25.57 -35.27 -14.82
N PHE A 66 26.24 -34.72 -15.84
CA PHE A 66 26.63 -33.31 -15.85
C PHE A 66 25.41 -32.39 -15.78
N ILE A 67 24.39 -32.65 -16.60
CA ILE A 67 23.16 -31.87 -16.66
C ILE A 67 22.42 -31.92 -15.31
N GLY A 68 22.19 -33.10 -14.73
CA GLY A 68 21.47 -33.22 -13.47
C GLY A 68 22.17 -32.52 -12.31
N ALA A 69 23.51 -32.53 -12.28
CA ALA A 69 24.28 -31.76 -11.31
C ALA A 69 24.18 -30.24 -11.56
N TRP A 70 24.15 -29.81 -12.82
CA TRP A 70 23.98 -28.40 -13.15
C TRP A 70 22.57 -27.88 -12.83
N GLU A 71 21.51 -28.64 -13.14
CA GLU A 71 20.11 -28.30 -12.83
C GLU A 71 19.87 -28.10 -11.33
N THR A 72 20.53 -28.91 -10.50
CA THR A 72 20.46 -28.82 -9.04
C THR A 72 21.37 -27.74 -8.44
N GLY A 73 22.20 -27.08 -9.27
CA GLY A 73 23.13 -26.05 -8.85
C GLY A 73 24.40 -26.60 -8.17
N ASP A 74 24.64 -27.90 -8.18
CA ASP A 74 25.86 -28.52 -7.65
C ASP A 74 27.01 -28.38 -8.66
N ALA A 75 27.62 -27.20 -8.66
CA ALA A 75 28.73 -26.86 -9.56
C ALA A 75 29.93 -27.80 -9.42
N LYS A 76 30.18 -28.33 -8.21
CA LYS A 76 31.31 -29.22 -7.94
C LYS A 76 31.06 -30.62 -8.50
N ALA A 77 29.85 -31.15 -8.30
CA ALA A 77 29.47 -32.42 -8.92
C ALA A 77 29.46 -32.31 -10.45
N ALA A 78 28.88 -31.25 -11.01
CA ALA A 78 28.85 -31.03 -12.46
C ALA A 78 30.27 -30.99 -13.04
N ALA A 79 31.16 -30.22 -12.40
CA ALA A 79 32.55 -30.11 -12.81
C ALA A 79 33.30 -31.45 -12.89
N SER A 80 32.99 -32.41 -12.00
CA SER A 80 33.65 -33.72 -11.96
C SER A 80 33.42 -34.57 -13.22
N PHE A 81 32.41 -34.25 -14.02
CA PHE A 81 32.08 -34.94 -15.28
C PHE A 81 32.70 -34.28 -16.52
N THR A 82 33.55 -33.26 -16.33
CA THR A 82 34.14 -32.46 -17.41
C THR A 82 35.64 -32.70 -17.60
N ASP A 83 36.18 -32.31 -18.75
CA ASP A 83 37.61 -32.35 -19.08
C ASP A 83 38.44 -31.26 -18.36
N THR A 84 37.79 -30.20 -17.89
CA THR A 84 38.39 -29.07 -17.16
C THR A 84 37.61 -28.71 -15.88
N PRO A 85 37.63 -29.57 -14.84
CA PRO A 85 36.78 -29.41 -13.65
C PRO A 85 36.87 -28.04 -12.96
N SER A 86 38.07 -27.48 -12.80
CA SER A 86 38.24 -26.17 -12.14
C SER A 86 37.57 -25.02 -12.90
N ASN A 87 37.60 -25.04 -14.24
CA ASN A 87 36.95 -24.02 -15.06
C ASN A 87 35.42 -24.18 -15.01
N ALA A 88 34.94 -25.43 -15.04
CA ALA A 88 33.54 -25.77 -14.93
C ALA A 88 32.93 -25.33 -13.61
N GLU A 89 33.54 -25.72 -12.48
CA GLU A 89 33.07 -25.37 -11.14
C GLU A 89 33.01 -23.84 -10.98
N SER A 90 34.07 -23.15 -11.42
CA SER A 90 34.16 -21.69 -11.34
C SER A 90 33.06 -20.97 -12.11
N LEU A 91 32.82 -21.36 -13.37
CA LEU A 91 31.84 -20.68 -14.22
C LEU A 91 30.40 -21.01 -13.82
N ILE A 92 30.09 -22.28 -13.54
CA ILE A 92 28.76 -22.69 -13.09
C ILE A 92 28.44 -22.00 -11.75
N THR A 93 29.38 -22.00 -10.80
CA THR A 93 29.22 -21.26 -9.53
C THR A 93 28.93 -19.77 -9.78
N SER A 94 29.67 -19.14 -10.69
CA SER A 94 29.47 -17.72 -11.02
C SER A 94 28.09 -17.46 -11.59
N VAL A 95 27.64 -18.26 -12.57
CA VAL A 95 26.31 -18.10 -13.18
C VAL A 95 25.20 -18.33 -12.16
N THR A 96 25.29 -19.40 -11.37
CA THR A 96 24.29 -19.72 -10.33
C THR A 96 24.22 -18.63 -9.26
N LYS A 97 25.36 -18.11 -8.79
CA LYS A 97 25.39 -17.03 -7.80
C LYS A 97 24.89 -15.70 -8.36
N ASN A 98 25.21 -15.37 -9.61
CA ASN A 98 24.85 -14.09 -10.20
C ASN A 98 23.38 -14.01 -10.62
N LEU A 99 22.78 -15.14 -10.99
CA LEU A 99 21.38 -15.19 -11.43
C LEU A 99 20.42 -15.67 -10.34
N GLU A 100 20.89 -16.45 -9.36
CA GLU A 100 20.08 -17.08 -8.31
C GLU A 100 18.76 -17.70 -8.86
N PRO A 101 18.82 -18.58 -9.88
CA PRO A 101 17.62 -19.10 -10.50
C PRO A 101 16.78 -19.90 -9.49
N SER A 102 15.47 -19.68 -9.51
CA SER A 102 14.50 -20.46 -8.71
C SER A 102 14.25 -21.85 -9.29
N LYS A 103 14.53 -22.03 -10.58
CA LYS A 103 14.48 -23.30 -11.29
C LYS A 103 15.38 -23.24 -12.51
N THR A 104 16.09 -24.33 -12.77
CA THR A 104 16.84 -24.58 -14.01
C THR A 104 16.36 -25.92 -14.56
N GLU A 105 15.94 -25.95 -15.81
CA GLU A 105 15.63 -27.17 -16.55
C GLU A 105 16.51 -27.20 -17.80
N ILE A 106 17.11 -28.35 -18.08
CA ILE A 106 17.99 -28.56 -19.22
C ILE A 106 17.53 -29.81 -19.95
N THR A 107 17.10 -29.67 -21.19
CA THR A 107 16.60 -30.77 -22.01
C THR A 107 17.60 -31.12 -23.10
N PRO A 108 18.34 -32.24 -22.99
CA PRO A 108 19.20 -32.72 -24.07
C PRO A 108 18.35 -33.25 -25.23
N GLY A 109 18.85 -33.05 -26.45
CA GLY A 109 18.34 -33.69 -27.66
C GLY A 109 19.24 -34.87 -28.08
N ASP A 110 18.97 -35.41 -29.26
CA ASP A 110 19.65 -36.60 -29.77
C ASP A 110 21.14 -36.35 -30.05
N GLY A 111 21.97 -37.33 -29.70
CA GLY A 111 23.42 -37.30 -29.91
C GLY A 111 23.83 -37.66 -31.33
N GLU A 112 24.71 -36.87 -31.92
CA GLU A 112 25.29 -37.13 -33.23
C GLU A 112 26.79 -37.45 -33.10
N LYS A 113 27.18 -38.68 -33.45
CA LYS A 113 28.59 -39.09 -33.47
C LYS A 113 29.30 -38.45 -34.66
N LYS A 114 30.47 -37.86 -34.41
CA LYS A 114 31.32 -37.24 -35.42
C LYS A 114 32.43 -38.19 -35.85
N THR A 115 33.00 -37.91 -37.03
CA THR A 115 34.13 -38.68 -37.58
C THR A 115 35.38 -38.64 -36.71
N SER A 116 35.50 -37.64 -35.83
CA SER A 116 36.54 -37.51 -34.81
C SER A 116 36.34 -38.39 -33.57
N GLY A 117 35.21 -39.10 -33.46
CA GLY A 117 34.89 -39.98 -32.33
C GLY A 117 34.21 -39.29 -31.14
N ASP A 118 34.06 -37.96 -31.17
CA ASP A 118 33.21 -37.23 -30.23
C ASP A 118 31.73 -37.36 -30.58
N VAL A 119 30.88 -37.21 -29.57
CA VAL A 119 29.43 -37.17 -29.72
C VAL A 119 28.94 -35.77 -29.35
N GLN A 120 28.16 -35.16 -30.23
CA GLN A 120 27.61 -33.81 -30.02
C GLN A 120 26.12 -33.88 -29.71
N PHE A 121 25.70 -33.15 -28.67
CA PHE A 121 24.33 -33.09 -28.20
C PHE A 121 23.84 -31.64 -28.22
N PRO A 122 22.80 -31.29 -28.99
CA PRO A 122 22.07 -30.06 -28.73
C PRO A 122 21.33 -30.17 -27.40
N PHE A 123 21.18 -29.07 -26.68
CA PHE A 123 20.33 -29.02 -25.51
C PHE A 123 19.71 -27.64 -25.34
N ASN A 124 18.51 -27.59 -24.76
CA ASN A 124 17.85 -26.34 -24.38
C ASN A 124 18.04 -26.11 -22.88
N VAL A 125 18.30 -24.87 -22.48
CA VAL A 125 18.31 -24.45 -21.08
C VAL A 125 17.14 -23.50 -20.86
N ALA A 126 16.33 -23.78 -19.85
CA ALA A 126 15.27 -22.92 -19.37
C ALA A 126 15.52 -22.55 -17.90
N MET A 127 15.71 -21.25 -17.64
CA MET A 127 15.92 -20.73 -16.29
C MET A 127 14.79 -19.78 -15.88
N ARG A 128 14.25 -20.03 -14.68
CA ARG A 128 13.30 -19.13 -14.01
C ARG A 128 14.04 -18.25 -13.03
N ILE A 129 14.33 -17.02 -13.44
CA ILE A 129 15.19 -16.09 -12.69
C ILE A 129 14.33 -15.06 -11.93
N PRO A 130 14.40 -15.00 -10.59
CA PRO A 130 13.67 -14.00 -9.81
C PRO A 130 13.99 -12.57 -10.26
N GLY A 131 12.95 -11.78 -10.52
CA GLY A 131 13.12 -10.39 -10.94
C GLY A 131 13.60 -10.18 -12.37
N ALA A 132 13.71 -11.22 -13.19
CA ALA A 132 13.87 -11.15 -14.64
C ALA A 132 12.73 -11.90 -15.34
N ALA A 133 12.62 -11.77 -16.66
CA ALA A 133 11.77 -12.66 -17.45
C ALA A 133 12.37 -14.07 -17.49
N ASP A 134 11.52 -15.09 -17.65
CA ASP A 134 11.97 -16.47 -17.93
C ASP A 134 12.92 -16.45 -19.13
N TYR A 135 14.07 -17.09 -18.97
CA TYR A 135 15.15 -17.00 -19.94
C TYR A 135 15.49 -18.38 -20.47
N MET A 136 15.35 -18.54 -21.79
CA MET A 136 15.58 -19.79 -22.48
C MET A 136 16.58 -19.60 -23.62
N TRP A 137 17.47 -20.58 -23.82
CA TRP A 137 18.39 -20.58 -24.93
C TRP A 137 18.81 -22.01 -25.31
N ASP A 138 19.18 -22.18 -26.57
CA ASP A 138 19.77 -23.42 -27.06
C ASP A 138 21.30 -23.38 -26.94
N SER A 139 21.90 -24.52 -26.67
CA SER A 139 23.35 -24.72 -26.64
C SER A 139 23.71 -26.10 -27.18
N ARG A 140 25.00 -26.42 -27.19
CA ARG A 140 25.54 -27.72 -27.64
C ARG A 140 26.66 -28.17 -26.71
N ALA A 141 26.63 -29.46 -26.33
CA ALA A 141 27.70 -30.13 -25.61
C ALA A 141 28.47 -31.04 -26.57
N ARG A 142 29.80 -31.09 -26.42
CA ARG A 142 30.63 -32.13 -27.00
C ARG A 142 31.07 -33.08 -25.88
N VAL A 143 30.91 -34.38 -26.10
CA VAL A 143 31.37 -35.40 -25.17
C VAL A 143 32.43 -36.23 -25.89
N LEU A 144 33.61 -36.34 -25.29
CA LEU A 144 34.77 -37.01 -25.89
C LEU A 144 35.40 -37.98 -24.91
N LYS A 145 36.11 -38.97 -25.45
CA LYS A 145 36.81 -39.98 -24.66
C LYS A 145 38.23 -39.53 -24.38
N LYS A 146 38.59 -39.40 -23.10
CA LYS A 146 39.93 -39.05 -22.62
C LYS A 146 40.35 -40.08 -21.57
N ASP A 147 41.52 -40.69 -21.76
CA ASP A 147 42.07 -41.72 -20.87
C ASP A 147 41.09 -42.88 -20.61
N GLY A 148 40.31 -43.25 -21.62
CA GLY A 148 39.31 -44.32 -21.55
C GLY A 148 37.96 -43.93 -20.94
N ALA A 149 37.84 -42.74 -20.36
CA ALA A 149 36.60 -42.21 -19.78
C ALA A 149 35.92 -41.20 -20.70
N TRP A 150 34.59 -41.21 -20.75
CA TRP A 150 33.82 -40.15 -21.39
C TRP A 150 33.78 -38.92 -20.50
N LEU A 151 34.09 -37.75 -21.06
CA LEU A 151 34.05 -36.47 -20.39
C LEU A 151 33.33 -35.44 -21.27
N VAL A 152 32.61 -34.53 -20.64
CA VAL A 152 32.06 -33.36 -21.31
C VAL A 152 33.18 -32.35 -21.56
N GLU A 153 33.38 -31.96 -22.81
CA GLU A 153 34.31 -30.87 -23.17
C GLU A 153 33.71 -29.54 -22.70
N PHE A 154 34.25 -29.00 -21.62
CA PHE A 154 33.70 -27.80 -21.01
C PHE A 154 34.28 -26.53 -21.64
N THR A 155 33.40 -25.72 -22.21
CA THR A 155 33.75 -24.40 -22.75
C THR A 155 32.75 -23.35 -22.31
N THR A 156 33.16 -22.08 -22.25
CA THR A 156 32.25 -20.97 -21.91
C THR A 156 31.03 -20.87 -22.85
N PRO A 157 31.17 -21.02 -24.19
CA PRO A 157 30.03 -21.08 -25.11
C PRO A 157 29.07 -22.25 -24.87
N MET A 158 29.53 -23.36 -24.26
CA MET A 158 28.64 -24.47 -23.88
C MET A 158 27.62 -24.03 -22.82
N ILE A 159 28.03 -23.22 -21.83
CA ILE A 159 27.10 -22.67 -20.84
C ILE A 159 26.12 -21.70 -21.48
N HIS A 160 26.61 -20.80 -22.33
CA HIS A 160 25.76 -19.89 -23.09
C HIS A 160 26.44 -19.44 -24.40
N PRO A 161 25.81 -19.62 -25.58
CA PRO A 161 26.47 -19.48 -26.88
C PRO A 161 26.92 -18.06 -27.24
N LYS A 162 26.45 -17.05 -26.48
CA LYS A 162 26.85 -15.64 -26.65
C LYS A 162 27.97 -15.21 -25.68
N MET A 163 28.59 -16.14 -24.97
CA MET A 163 29.68 -15.86 -24.04
C MET A 163 31.02 -16.35 -24.57
N GLU A 164 32.07 -15.60 -24.23
CA GLU A 164 33.47 -15.92 -24.51
C GLU A 164 34.22 -16.23 -23.20
N ALA A 165 35.42 -16.80 -23.32
CA ALA A 165 36.27 -17.07 -22.17
C ALA A 165 36.48 -15.81 -21.31
N GLY A 166 36.38 -15.96 -19.99
CA GLY A 166 36.46 -14.84 -19.04
C GLY A 166 35.12 -14.12 -18.78
N GLN A 167 34.02 -14.51 -19.43
CA GLN A 167 32.71 -13.90 -19.21
C GLN A 167 31.80 -14.76 -18.32
N THR A 168 30.74 -14.15 -17.81
CA THR A 168 29.66 -14.80 -17.04
C THR A 168 28.30 -14.16 -17.35
N LEU A 169 27.23 -14.79 -16.88
CA LEU A 169 25.91 -14.19 -16.87
C LEU A 169 25.70 -13.42 -15.56
N ALA A 170 24.99 -12.30 -15.64
CA ALA A 170 24.57 -11.53 -14.47
C ALA A 170 23.23 -10.83 -14.70
N LEU A 171 22.65 -10.34 -13.60
CA LEU A 171 21.48 -9.49 -13.62
C LEU A 171 21.87 -8.02 -13.57
N GLN A 172 21.30 -7.22 -14.47
CA GLN A 172 21.39 -5.76 -14.44
C GLN A 172 20.02 -5.17 -14.15
N SER A 173 19.91 -4.35 -13.09
CA SER A 173 18.69 -3.59 -12.79
C SER A 173 18.32 -2.64 -13.92
N GLN A 174 17.06 -2.65 -14.29
CA GLN A 174 16.44 -1.68 -15.16
C GLN A 174 15.90 -0.55 -14.30
N GLU A 175 16.10 0.70 -14.73
CA GLU A 175 15.53 1.86 -14.06
C GLU A 175 14.00 1.78 -14.09
N ARG A 176 13.42 1.84 -12.89
CA ARG A 176 11.99 1.97 -12.63
C ARG A 176 11.61 3.44 -12.79
N ALA A 177 10.40 3.74 -13.27
CA ALA A 177 9.93 5.12 -13.24
C ALA A 177 9.66 5.56 -11.80
N SER A 178 9.85 6.84 -11.50
CA SER A 178 9.65 7.39 -10.16
C SER A 178 8.17 7.68 -9.86
N VAL A 179 7.82 7.65 -8.59
CA VAL A 179 6.61 8.30 -8.07
C VAL A 179 6.93 9.78 -7.88
N LEU A 180 6.10 10.65 -8.41
CA LEU A 180 6.35 12.09 -8.45
C LEU A 180 5.39 12.87 -7.56
N ASP A 181 5.88 13.97 -6.99
CA ASP A 181 5.07 14.97 -6.33
C ASP A 181 4.33 15.88 -7.33
N VAL A 182 3.63 16.90 -6.84
CA VAL A 182 2.87 17.84 -7.66
C VAL A 182 3.76 18.69 -8.59
N ASN A 183 5.02 18.91 -8.24
CA ASN A 183 5.99 19.67 -9.04
C ASN A 183 6.64 18.81 -10.14
N GLY A 184 6.52 17.49 -10.01
CA GLY A 184 7.12 16.52 -10.93
C GLY A 184 8.48 16.01 -10.48
N ASP A 185 8.89 16.30 -9.24
CA ASP A 185 10.09 15.78 -8.62
C ASP A 185 9.81 14.44 -7.94
N GLU A 186 10.85 13.65 -7.66
CA GLU A 186 10.69 12.37 -6.98
C GLU A 186 10.14 12.54 -5.56
N LEU A 187 9.02 11.88 -5.28
CA LEU A 187 8.25 12.07 -4.07
C LEU A 187 9.00 11.58 -2.82
N ARG A 188 9.28 12.50 -1.89
CA ARG A 188 9.86 12.20 -0.57
C ARG A 188 8.80 11.91 0.48
N ALA A 189 8.05 10.82 0.31
CA ALA A 189 7.03 10.39 1.26
C ALA A 189 7.01 8.87 1.40
N ALA A 190 8.00 8.31 2.12
CA ALA A 190 8.23 6.86 2.17
C ALA A 190 6.98 6.05 2.57
N SER A 191 6.12 6.55 3.46
CA SER A 191 4.87 5.87 3.84
C SER A 191 3.82 5.83 2.72
N VAL A 192 3.84 6.80 1.81
CA VAL A 192 2.93 6.89 0.66
C VAL A 192 3.50 6.12 -0.53
N VAL A 193 4.77 6.36 -0.85
CA VAL A 193 5.50 5.68 -1.93
C VAL A 193 5.50 4.18 -1.69
N GLY A 194 5.85 3.74 -0.48
CA GLY A 194 6.01 2.33 -0.16
C GLY A 194 7.40 1.81 -0.51
N ALA A 195 7.54 0.49 -0.57
CA ALA A 195 8.82 -0.16 -0.76
C ALA A 195 8.83 -1.07 -2.00
N VAL A 196 10.04 -1.33 -2.47
CA VAL A 196 10.35 -2.29 -3.55
C VAL A 196 11.22 -3.40 -2.95
N ASP A 197 10.95 -4.65 -3.31
CA ASP A 197 11.81 -5.77 -2.96
C ASP A 197 13.13 -5.67 -3.74
N PRO A 198 14.30 -5.55 -3.08
CA PRO A 198 15.59 -5.40 -3.76
C PRO A 198 15.99 -6.64 -4.58
N LYS A 199 15.48 -7.83 -4.24
CA LYS A 199 15.76 -9.07 -4.99
C LYS A 199 14.98 -9.12 -6.28
N THR A 200 13.68 -8.88 -6.21
CA THR A 200 12.79 -9.02 -7.38
C THR A 200 12.55 -7.73 -8.15
N GLY A 201 12.82 -6.57 -7.54
CA GLY A 201 12.48 -5.23 -8.04
C GLY A 201 10.98 -4.96 -8.13
N LYS A 202 10.16 -5.79 -7.48
CA LYS A 202 8.71 -5.68 -7.43
C LYS A 202 8.30 -4.73 -6.30
N GLY A 203 7.32 -3.86 -6.57
CA GLY A 203 6.68 -3.08 -5.51
C GLY A 203 5.95 -3.98 -4.51
N ILE A 204 6.26 -3.81 -3.22
CA ILE A 204 5.73 -4.63 -2.11
C ILE A 204 4.73 -3.90 -1.22
N SER A 205 4.73 -2.56 -1.21
CA SER A 205 3.76 -1.75 -0.48
C SER A 205 3.49 -0.40 -1.15
N GLY A 206 2.50 0.35 -0.66
CA GLY A 206 2.22 1.72 -1.10
C GLY A 206 1.89 1.86 -2.59
N LEU A 207 2.24 3.01 -3.15
CA LEU A 207 2.15 3.31 -4.58
C LEU A 207 3.03 2.37 -5.41
N GLU A 208 4.18 1.96 -4.87
CA GLU A 208 5.09 1.04 -5.55
C GLU A 208 4.42 -0.30 -5.88
N ALA A 209 3.69 -0.90 -4.93
CA ALA A 209 2.94 -2.13 -5.19
C ALA A 209 1.72 -1.91 -6.08
N ARG A 210 0.96 -0.83 -5.83
CA ARG A 210 -0.29 -0.58 -6.56
C ARG A 210 -0.06 -0.31 -8.04
N TYR A 211 0.99 0.46 -8.35
CA TYR A 211 1.34 0.87 -9.70
C TYR A 211 2.55 0.11 -10.25
N ASP A 212 2.86 -1.06 -9.68
CA ASP A 212 4.05 -1.83 -10.04
C ASP A 212 4.15 -2.07 -11.55
N LYS A 213 3.05 -2.40 -12.21
CA LYS A 213 3.01 -2.61 -13.66
C LYS A 213 3.36 -1.35 -14.44
N GLN A 214 2.89 -0.18 -14.02
CA GLN A 214 3.13 1.10 -14.69
C GLN A 214 4.58 1.57 -14.48
N LEU A 215 5.04 1.51 -13.24
CA LEU A 215 6.39 1.94 -12.84
C LEU A 215 7.48 1.01 -13.41
N SER A 216 7.20 -0.30 -13.50
CA SER A 216 8.12 -1.29 -14.07
C SER A 216 8.00 -1.48 -15.59
N GLY A 217 6.90 -1.04 -16.21
CA GLY A 217 6.57 -1.29 -17.62
C GLY A 217 5.91 -2.66 -17.88
N GLY A 218 5.74 -3.50 -16.87
CA GLY A 218 4.97 -4.74 -16.95
C GLY A 218 5.72 -5.98 -17.46
N ALA A 219 5.57 -7.07 -16.69
CA ALA A 219 5.71 -8.49 -17.02
C ALA A 219 7.03 -9.07 -17.59
N GLY A 220 8.13 -8.34 -17.60
CA GLY A 220 9.44 -8.99 -17.59
C GLY A 220 10.33 -8.23 -16.63
N GLY A 221 10.89 -8.95 -15.67
CA GLY A 221 11.26 -8.37 -14.38
C GLY A 221 12.16 -7.14 -14.43
N ALA A 222 12.24 -6.47 -13.28
CA ALA A 222 13.03 -5.25 -13.10
C ALA A 222 14.52 -5.44 -13.39
N LYS A 223 15.00 -6.64 -13.71
CA LYS A 223 16.36 -6.97 -14.08
C LYS A 223 16.40 -7.65 -15.45
N SER A 224 17.44 -7.37 -16.22
CA SER A 224 17.74 -8.06 -17.48
C SER A 224 18.95 -8.96 -17.32
N VAL A 225 18.92 -10.14 -17.95
CA VAL A 225 20.11 -10.99 -18.10
C VAL A 225 21.11 -10.33 -19.07
N VAL A 226 22.35 -10.20 -18.63
CA VAL A 226 23.47 -9.62 -19.36
C VAL A 226 24.68 -10.57 -19.31
N VAL A 227 25.55 -10.46 -20.32
CA VAL A 227 26.91 -11.00 -20.30
C VAL A 227 27.82 -9.95 -19.70
N VAL A 228 28.66 -10.37 -18.75
CA VAL A 228 29.58 -9.52 -18.01
C VAL A 228 30.99 -10.09 -18.09
N ASP A 229 31.98 -9.22 -18.26
CA ASP A 229 33.39 -9.59 -18.13
C ASP A 229 33.73 -9.80 -16.64
N ARG A 230 34.28 -10.97 -16.29
CA ARG A 230 34.47 -11.37 -14.87
C ARG A 230 35.57 -10.58 -14.17
N ASN A 231 36.48 -9.94 -14.90
CA ASN A 231 37.60 -9.19 -14.33
C ASN A 231 37.20 -7.74 -14.02
N SER A 232 36.54 -7.09 -14.98
CA SER A 232 36.16 -5.68 -14.90
C SER A 232 34.76 -5.45 -14.33
N GLY A 233 33.90 -6.48 -14.36
CA GLY A 233 32.48 -6.35 -14.01
C GLY A 233 31.66 -5.57 -15.05
N GLN A 234 32.25 -5.21 -16.20
CA GLN A 234 31.56 -4.44 -17.22
C GLN A 234 30.59 -5.30 -18.02
N VAL A 235 29.43 -4.72 -18.34
CA VAL A 235 28.43 -5.34 -19.21
C VAL A 235 28.95 -5.34 -20.65
N VAL A 236 29.16 -6.55 -21.19
CA VAL A 236 29.58 -6.76 -22.58
C VAL A 236 28.39 -6.79 -23.52
N LYS A 237 27.31 -7.47 -23.11
CA LYS A 237 26.13 -7.68 -23.97
C LYS A 237 24.86 -7.86 -23.17
N ARG A 238 23.75 -7.28 -23.63
CA ARG A 238 22.42 -7.56 -23.08
C ARG A 238 21.76 -8.71 -23.83
N LEU A 239 21.20 -9.66 -23.09
CA LEU A 239 20.66 -10.90 -23.66
C LEU A 239 19.14 -10.91 -23.72
N THR A 240 18.48 -10.38 -22.69
CA THR A 240 17.03 -10.17 -22.67
C THR A 240 16.70 -8.79 -23.22
N LYS A 241 15.61 -8.66 -23.98
CA LYS A 241 15.10 -7.34 -24.40
C LYS A 241 14.80 -6.50 -23.14
N LYS A 242 14.79 -5.16 -23.27
CA LYS A 242 14.09 -4.31 -22.29
C LYS A 242 12.64 -4.80 -22.25
N SER A 243 12.34 -5.69 -21.31
CA SER A 243 10.99 -6.18 -21.12
C SER A 243 10.19 -5.09 -20.43
N GLY A 244 9.13 -4.66 -21.10
CA GLY A 244 8.14 -3.73 -20.59
C GLY A 244 7.56 -2.86 -21.69
N ALA A 245 6.26 -2.62 -21.61
CA ALA A 245 5.66 -1.38 -22.09
C ALA A 245 6.44 -0.18 -21.52
N LYS A 246 6.23 1.00 -22.10
CA LYS A 246 6.82 2.25 -21.60
C LYS A 246 6.62 2.35 -20.09
N ARG A 247 7.71 2.58 -19.35
CA ARG A 247 7.66 2.89 -17.91
C ARG A 247 7.17 4.31 -17.78
N GLU A 248 6.14 4.50 -16.98
CA GLU A 248 5.53 5.80 -16.81
C GLU A 248 5.53 6.18 -15.32
N PRO A 249 5.94 7.40 -14.99
CA PRO A 249 5.89 7.85 -13.61
C PRO A 249 4.45 7.89 -13.11
N VAL A 250 4.28 7.79 -11.80
CA VAL A 250 2.98 8.02 -11.13
C VAL A 250 3.02 9.40 -10.52
N ARG A 251 2.19 10.33 -11.01
CA ARG A 251 2.09 11.68 -10.46
C ARG A 251 1.09 11.72 -9.32
N THR A 252 1.50 12.32 -8.21
CA THR A 252 0.65 12.51 -7.03
C THR A 252 0.28 13.98 -6.86
N THR A 253 -0.70 14.23 -6.00
CA THR A 253 -1.09 15.59 -5.56
C THR A 253 -0.30 16.08 -4.34
N ILE A 254 0.65 15.28 -3.83
CA ILE A 254 1.43 15.64 -2.65
C ILE A 254 2.25 16.89 -2.93
N ASP A 255 2.11 17.88 -2.05
CA ASP A 255 2.95 19.06 -2.02
C ASP A 255 4.16 18.75 -1.12
N PRO A 256 5.41 18.83 -1.64
CA PRO A 256 6.59 18.46 -0.87
C PRO A 256 6.77 19.32 0.38
N THR A 257 6.39 20.61 0.34
CA THR A 257 6.50 21.54 1.48
C THR A 257 5.52 21.14 2.58
N VAL A 258 4.27 20.87 2.21
CA VAL A 258 3.24 20.45 3.17
C VAL A 258 3.56 19.08 3.76
N GLN A 259 4.12 18.18 2.93
CA GLN A 259 4.51 16.83 3.34
C GLN A 259 5.69 16.82 4.30
N GLU A 260 6.69 17.66 4.06
CA GLU A 260 7.83 17.86 4.97
C GLU A 260 7.37 18.47 6.29
N ALA A 261 6.57 19.55 6.25
CA ALA A 261 5.98 20.15 7.44
C ALA A 261 5.19 19.14 8.30
N ALA A 262 4.43 18.24 7.65
CA ALA A 262 3.69 17.18 8.32
C ALA A 262 4.61 16.09 8.91
N ALA A 263 5.68 15.71 8.21
CA ALA A 263 6.66 14.75 8.72
C ALA A 263 7.43 15.31 9.94
N ASP A 264 7.89 16.55 9.83
CA ASP A 264 8.62 17.26 10.88
C ASP A 264 7.76 17.45 12.13
N ALA A 265 6.47 17.72 11.96
CA ALA A 265 5.52 17.81 13.08
C ALA A 265 5.41 16.50 13.88
N LEU A 266 5.65 15.35 13.24
CA LEU A 266 5.65 14.03 13.87
C LEU A 266 7.01 13.60 14.42
N GLU A 267 8.08 14.37 14.20
CA GLU A 267 9.37 14.09 14.81
C GLU A 267 9.33 14.16 16.34
N GLY A 268 9.96 13.18 16.99
CA GLY A 268 9.96 13.05 18.46
C GLY A 268 8.68 12.46 19.06
N VAL A 269 7.61 12.27 18.26
CA VAL A 269 6.39 11.60 18.73
C VAL A 269 6.67 10.11 18.91
N SER A 270 6.52 9.63 20.15
CA SER A 270 6.76 8.23 20.54
C SER A 270 5.59 7.30 20.22
N LYS A 271 4.38 7.87 20.10
CA LYS A 271 3.14 7.16 19.76
C LYS A 271 3.01 6.98 18.24
N ASN A 272 2.18 6.02 17.84
CA ASN A 272 1.80 5.95 16.44
C ASN A 272 0.93 7.17 16.11
N ALA A 273 1.24 7.87 15.03
CA ALA A 273 0.58 9.11 14.67
C ALA A 273 0.44 9.24 13.15
N ALA A 274 -0.53 10.05 12.74
CA ALA A 274 -0.74 10.39 11.35
C ALA A 274 -1.16 11.86 11.22
N ILE A 275 -0.70 12.50 10.14
CA ILE A 275 -1.19 13.81 9.70
C ILE A 275 -1.63 13.67 8.25
N VAL A 276 -2.84 14.15 7.96
CA VAL A 276 -3.33 14.30 6.58
C VAL A 276 -3.64 15.76 6.34
N ALA A 277 -3.23 16.29 5.19
CA ALA A 277 -3.59 17.63 4.73
C ALA A 277 -4.27 17.56 3.37
N ILE A 278 -5.29 18.38 3.16
CA ILE A 278 -6.11 18.46 1.95
C ILE A 278 -6.26 19.91 1.56
N ASP A 279 -6.20 20.19 0.26
CA ASP A 279 -6.65 21.45 -0.34
C ASP A 279 -8.19 21.46 -0.40
N PRO A 280 -8.87 22.31 0.40
CA PRO A 280 -10.33 22.36 0.44
C PRO A 280 -10.99 22.74 -0.89
N SER A 281 -10.30 23.46 -1.76
CA SER A 281 -10.85 23.96 -3.04
C SER A 281 -10.87 22.87 -4.13
N THR A 282 -9.99 21.88 -4.04
CA THR A 282 -9.83 20.84 -5.08
C THR A 282 -10.12 19.43 -4.58
N GLY A 283 -9.99 19.19 -3.27
CA GLY A 283 -9.94 17.84 -2.69
C GLY A 283 -8.57 17.17 -2.85
N ASN A 284 -7.55 17.87 -3.35
CA ASN A 284 -6.23 17.27 -3.50
C ASN A 284 -5.61 16.97 -2.13
N ILE A 285 -5.09 15.75 -1.94
CA ILE A 285 -4.33 15.37 -0.75
C ILE A 285 -2.94 15.99 -0.86
N LEU A 286 -2.67 16.99 -0.03
CA LEU A 286 -1.39 17.71 0.00
C LEU A 286 -0.31 16.97 0.79
N ALA A 287 -0.70 16.25 1.85
CA ALA A 287 0.22 15.44 2.65
C ALA A 287 -0.48 14.24 3.29
N ALA A 288 0.27 13.15 3.47
CA ALA A 288 -0.16 11.96 4.21
C ALA A 288 1.04 11.34 4.98
N ALA A 289 1.37 11.94 6.12
CA ALA A 289 2.47 11.52 6.98
C ALA A 289 2.03 10.45 8.00
N ASN A 290 2.91 9.47 8.24
CA ASN A 290 2.72 8.44 9.26
C ASN A 290 3.98 8.28 10.11
N LYS A 291 3.82 8.10 11.42
CA LYS A 291 4.89 7.77 12.37
C LYS A 291 4.46 6.57 13.23
N PRO A 292 5.29 5.53 13.39
CA PRO A 292 6.33 5.14 12.43
C PRO A 292 5.70 4.88 11.05
N GLY A 293 6.53 4.90 10.01
CA GLY A 293 6.11 4.53 8.66
C GLY A 293 5.71 3.04 8.53
N GLY A 294 5.36 2.62 7.31
CA GLY A 294 5.06 1.23 6.97
C GLY A 294 3.57 0.89 6.88
N GLN A 295 2.76 1.25 7.88
CA GLN A 295 1.29 1.15 7.79
C GLN A 295 0.69 2.49 7.37
N ASN A 296 -0.26 2.46 6.43
CA ASN A 296 -0.93 3.67 5.96
C ASN A 296 -2.14 4.03 6.84
N ARG A 297 -1.85 4.44 8.08
CA ARG A 297 -2.86 4.89 9.06
C ARG A 297 -3.59 6.12 8.55
N ALA A 298 -2.85 7.05 7.96
CA ALA A 298 -3.33 8.29 7.36
C ALA A 298 -4.52 8.06 6.40
N LEU A 299 -4.41 7.08 5.47
CA LEU A 299 -5.42 6.89 4.42
C LEU A 299 -6.39 5.72 4.67
N SER A 300 -5.96 4.68 5.39
CA SER A 300 -6.73 3.44 5.53
C SER A 300 -7.01 3.00 6.98
N GLY A 301 -6.50 3.74 7.97
CA GLY A 301 -6.78 3.43 9.37
C GLY A 301 -8.26 3.59 9.70
N GLN A 302 -8.76 2.78 10.63
CA GLN A 302 -10.16 2.76 11.04
C GLN A 302 -10.25 2.98 12.54
N TYR A 303 -10.81 4.12 12.93
CA TYR A 303 -10.87 4.52 14.32
C TYR A 303 -12.21 5.18 14.63
N PRO A 304 -12.70 5.09 15.87
CA PRO A 304 -13.73 6.00 16.33
C PRO A 304 -13.19 7.44 16.27
N PRO A 305 -13.85 8.37 15.55
CA PRO A 305 -13.39 9.75 15.44
C PRO A 305 -13.54 10.53 16.76
N GLY A 306 -14.40 10.06 17.68
CA GLY A 306 -14.69 10.76 18.93
C GLY A 306 -15.23 12.16 18.67
N SER A 307 -14.90 13.11 19.55
CA SER A 307 -15.48 14.46 19.53
C SER A 307 -15.20 15.30 18.27
N THR A 308 -14.32 14.88 17.34
CA THR A 308 -14.23 15.55 16.03
C THR A 308 -15.50 15.34 15.21
N PHE A 309 -16.18 14.20 15.38
CA PHE A 309 -17.45 13.90 14.71
C PHE A 309 -18.61 14.79 15.16
N LYS A 310 -18.48 15.49 16.28
CA LYS A 310 -19.47 16.49 16.71
C LYS A 310 -19.68 17.60 15.68
N VAL A 311 -18.79 17.77 14.71
CA VAL A 311 -19.05 18.63 13.53
C VAL A 311 -20.27 18.12 12.75
N VAL A 312 -20.36 16.82 12.47
CA VAL A 312 -21.52 16.21 11.79
C VAL A 312 -22.76 16.28 12.68
N THR A 313 -22.64 15.97 13.97
CA THR A 313 -23.76 16.07 14.91
C THR A 313 -24.26 17.51 15.04
N THR A 314 -23.36 18.49 15.04
CA THR A 314 -23.71 19.91 15.07
C THR A 314 -24.44 20.32 13.81
N ALA A 315 -23.96 19.89 12.63
CA ALA A 315 -24.66 20.10 11.37
C ALA A 315 -26.10 19.54 11.41
N ALA A 316 -26.28 18.35 12.00
CA ALA A 316 -27.60 17.73 12.15
C ALA A 316 -28.51 18.53 13.10
N LEU A 317 -27.99 19.01 14.24
CA LEU A 317 -28.75 19.81 15.20
C LEU A 317 -29.12 21.19 14.64
N LEU A 318 -28.20 21.86 13.94
CA LEU A 318 -28.46 23.13 13.25
C LEU A 318 -29.55 22.95 12.19
N LYS A 319 -29.51 21.85 11.42
CA LYS A 319 -30.56 21.50 10.45
C LYS A 319 -31.93 21.28 11.09
N GLN A 320 -31.99 20.86 12.36
CA GLN A 320 -33.22 20.73 13.14
C GLN A 320 -33.65 22.05 13.81
N GLY A 321 -33.01 23.18 13.47
CA GLY A 321 -33.38 24.52 13.93
C GLY A 321 -32.71 24.97 15.23
N MET A 322 -31.75 24.20 15.77
CA MET A 322 -30.94 24.67 16.88
C MET A 322 -30.03 25.81 16.41
N ARG A 323 -29.83 26.82 17.26
CA ARG A 323 -28.95 27.96 16.97
C ARG A 323 -27.71 27.95 17.86
N PRO A 324 -26.58 28.52 17.43
CA PRO A 324 -25.37 28.59 18.25
C PRO A 324 -25.56 29.24 19.63
N ASP A 325 -26.49 30.19 19.74
CA ASP A 325 -26.82 30.93 20.97
C ASP A 325 -27.87 30.26 21.86
N ASP A 326 -28.46 29.15 21.41
CA ASP A 326 -29.41 28.40 22.23
C ASP A 326 -28.74 27.89 23.52
N ALA A 327 -29.49 27.91 24.62
CA ALA A 327 -29.02 27.40 25.90
C ALA A 327 -28.63 25.92 25.81
N ALA A 328 -27.46 25.59 26.36
CA ALA A 328 -26.89 24.25 26.32
C ALA A 328 -26.25 23.91 27.66
N GLU A 329 -26.94 23.07 28.43
CA GLU A 329 -26.40 22.56 29.69
C GLU A 329 -25.32 21.50 29.43
N CYS A 330 -24.20 21.64 30.14
CA CYS A 330 -23.10 20.69 30.15
C CYS A 330 -22.91 20.12 31.55
N PRO A 331 -23.83 19.26 32.03
CA PRO A 331 -23.73 18.66 33.35
C PRO A 331 -22.55 17.69 33.42
N LYS A 332 -22.16 17.33 34.64
CA LYS A 332 -21.04 16.40 34.89
C LYS A 332 -21.26 15.03 34.25
N PHE A 333 -22.50 14.54 34.30
CA PHE A 333 -22.91 13.25 33.76
C PHE A 333 -24.18 13.38 32.92
N ALA A 334 -24.29 12.57 31.89
CA ALA A 334 -25.53 12.30 31.17
C ALA A 334 -25.88 10.81 31.32
N TYR A 335 -27.17 10.49 31.41
CA TYR A 335 -27.65 9.12 31.54
C TYR A 335 -28.66 8.82 30.43
N VAL A 336 -28.37 7.79 29.64
CA VAL A 336 -29.29 7.29 28.60
C VAL A 336 -29.47 5.80 28.87
N ASP A 337 -30.70 5.37 29.12
CA ASP A 337 -31.07 3.96 29.33
C ASP A 337 -30.10 3.20 30.26
N GLY A 338 -29.81 3.79 31.42
CA GLY A 338 -28.90 3.24 32.44
C GLY A 338 -27.40 3.36 32.14
N GLN A 339 -27.00 3.80 30.95
CA GLN A 339 -25.60 4.08 30.59
C GLN A 339 -25.20 5.50 30.98
N ARG A 340 -24.09 5.63 31.71
CA ARG A 340 -23.47 6.92 32.07
C ARG A 340 -22.52 7.39 30.97
N PHE A 341 -22.62 8.66 30.61
CA PHE A 341 -21.68 9.38 29.74
C PHE A 341 -21.08 10.56 30.51
N GLU A 342 -19.82 10.88 30.23
CA GLU A 342 -19.10 11.95 30.92
C GLU A 342 -18.20 12.75 29.97
N ASN A 343 -17.83 13.95 30.42
CA ASN A 343 -16.82 14.77 29.77
C ASN A 343 -15.42 14.25 30.12
N GLN A 344 -14.42 14.58 29.29
CA GLN A 344 -13.03 14.40 29.68
C GLN A 344 -12.78 15.11 31.01
N ASP A 345 -12.10 14.44 31.94
CA ASP A 345 -11.83 14.95 33.30
C ASP A 345 -13.08 15.40 34.07
N GLN A 346 -14.27 14.94 33.63
CA GLN A 346 -15.57 15.26 34.22
C GLN A 346 -15.87 16.76 34.36
N PHE A 347 -15.33 17.59 33.46
CA PHE A 347 -15.58 19.05 33.52
C PHE A 347 -17.07 19.37 33.38
N VAL A 348 -17.46 20.56 33.84
CA VAL A 348 -18.78 21.16 33.65
C VAL A 348 -18.62 22.55 33.04
N LEU A 349 -19.61 23.00 32.26
CA LEU A 349 -19.69 24.40 31.84
C LEU A 349 -20.64 25.16 32.78
N PRO A 350 -20.39 26.46 33.02
CA PRO A 350 -21.24 27.27 33.89
C PRO A 350 -22.68 27.37 33.37
N GLY A 351 -23.63 27.62 34.28
CA GLY A 351 -25.01 27.92 33.91
C GLY A 351 -25.06 29.13 32.98
N GLY A 352 -25.94 29.08 31.97
CA GLY A 352 -26.02 30.09 30.90
C GLY A 352 -25.11 29.84 29.70
N SER A 353 -24.38 28.71 29.67
CA SER A 353 -23.61 28.29 28.50
C SER A 353 -24.52 28.01 27.30
N THR A 354 -23.97 28.24 26.11
CA THR A 354 -24.65 28.11 24.82
C THR A 354 -24.22 26.88 24.04
N PHE A 355 -24.94 26.54 22.97
CA PHE A 355 -24.58 25.45 22.06
C PHE A 355 -23.17 25.66 21.47
N ARG A 356 -22.83 26.91 21.12
CA ARG A 356 -21.49 27.33 20.72
C ARG A 356 -20.44 26.99 21.78
N ASP A 357 -20.70 27.29 23.05
CA ASP A 357 -19.77 26.98 24.15
C ASP A 357 -19.60 25.47 24.34
N SER A 358 -20.70 24.72 24.27
CA SER A 358 -20.68 23.25 24.36
C SER A 358 -19.86 22.62 23.23
N PHE A 359 -19.93 23.16 22.01
CA PHE A 359 -19.07 22.74 20.90
C PHE A 359 -17.61 23.16 21.12
N ALA A 360 -17.38 24.43 21.47
CA ALA A 360 -16.05 25.02 21.66
C ALA A 360 -15.23 24.25 22.70
N HIS A 361 -15.85 23.96 23.85
CA HIS A 361 -15.24 23.20 24.96
C HIS A 361 -15.41 21.68 24.83
N SER A 362 -16.05 21.21 23.77
CA SER A 362 -16.21 19.78 23.47
C SER A 362 -17.01 18.98 24.51
N CYS A 363 -18.06 19.57 25.08
CA CYS A 363 -18.92 18.93 26.09
C CYS A 363 -19.61 17.66 25.54
N ASN A 364 -19.29 16.45 26.01
CA ASN A 364 -19.96 15.21 25.64
C ASN A 364 -21.42 15.16 26.13
N THR A 365 -21.65 15.55 27.38
CA THR A 365 -22.95 15.36 28.04
C THR A 365 -24.06 16.16 27.37
N PHE A 366 -23.76 17.36 26.86
CA PHE A 366 -24.69 18.13 26.01
C PHE A 366 -25.09 17.40 24.73
N PHE A 367 -24.12 16.88 23.96
CA PHE A 367 -24.40 16.19 22.69
C PHE A 367 -25.19 14.90 22.93
N VAL A 368 -24.84 14.15 23.98
CA VAL A 368 -25.56 12.95 24.43
C VAL A 368 -27.01 13.30 24.79
N ASN A 369 -27.23 14.33 25.61
CA ASN A 369 -28.58 14.77 26.00
C ASN A 369 -29.39 15.31 24.81
N SER A 370 -28.72 15.79 23.77
CA SER A 370 -29.35 16.27 22.53
C SER A 370 -29.76 15.13 21.58
N ALA A 371 -29.42 13.87 21.88
CA ALA A 371 -29.77 12.72 21.03
C ALA A 371 -31.29 12.57 20.79
N GLY A 372 -32.13 13.03 21.72
CA GLY A 372 -33.59 13.03 21.57
C GLY A 372 -34.11 13.99 20.49
N LYS A 373 -33.31 14.97 20.06
CA LYS A 373 -33.63 15.90 18.96
C LYS A 373 -33.37 15.29 17.58
N LEU A 374 -32.75 14.11 17.53
CA LEU A 374 -32.30 13.45 16.30
C LEU A 374 -33.03 12.12 16.11
N SER A 375 -33.46 11.85 14.87
CA SER A 375 -33.88 10.50 14.47
C SER A 375 -32.67 9.56 14.41
N GLU A 376 -32.93 8.26 14.38
CA GLU A 376 -31.93 7.19 14.27
C GLU A 376 -31.07 7.33 13.00
N SER A 377 -31.66 7.85 11.93
CA SER A 377 -30.99 8.08 10.64
C SER A 377 -30.33 9.46 10.53
N SER A 378 -30.61 10.41 11.42
CA SER A 378 -30.18 11.82 11.26
C SER A 378 -28.67 11.96 11.07
N LEU A 379 -27.86 11.21 11.82
CA LEU A 379 -26.39 11.25 11.71
C LEU A 379 -25.89 10.61 10.40
N ASN A 380 -26.46 9.48 10.00
CA ASN A 380 -26.15 8.81 8.73
C ASN A 380 -26.51 9.71 7.53
N GLU A 381 -27.70 10.32 7.54
CA GLU A 381 -28.14 11.20 6.46
C GLU A 381 -27.30 12.48 6.39
N THR A 382 -26.94 13.04 7.54
CA THR A 382 -26.09 14.25 7.58
C THR A 382 -24.67 13.96 7.12
N SER A 383 -24.11 12.79 7.44
CA SER A 383 -22.74 12.43 7.04
C SER A 383 -22.56 12.33 5.52
N LYS A 384 -23.64 12.08 4.76
CA LYS A 384 -23.62 12.06 3.29
C LYS A 384 -23.21 13.40 2.69
N ALA A 385 -23.54 14.53 3.35
CA ALA A 385 -23.12 15.87 2.91
C ALA A 385 -21.60 16.09 3.05
N PHE A 386 -20.93 15.26 3.85
CA PHE A 386 -19.48 15.22 4.03
C PHE A 386 -18.82 14.08 3.23
N GLY A 387 -19.60 13.40 2.36
CA GLY A 387 -19.13 12.28 1.55
C GLY A 387 -18.77 11.00 2.31
N ILE A 388 -19.03 10.94 3.63
CA ILE A 388 -18.64 9.82 4.49
C ILE A 388 -19.51 8.60 4.21
N GLY A 389 -18.88 7.43 4.08
CA GLY A 389 -19.56 6.17 3.72
C GLY A 389 -19.83 6.02 2.22
N GLY A 390 -19.31 6.94 1.40
CA GLY A 390 -19.21 6.77 -0.05
C GLY A 390 -18.11 5.77 -0.44
N SER A 391 -17.91 5.60 -1.75
CA SER A 391 -16.77 4.85 -2.30
C SER A 391 -15.94 5.82 -3.13
N TRP A 392 -14.81 6.27 -2.56
CA TRP A 392 -13.97 7.29 -3.16
C TRP A 392 -12.97 6.67 -4.14
N ASP A 393 -12.87 7.27 -5.32
CA ASP A 393 -11.82 6.95 -6.28
C ASP A 393 -10.63 7.89 -6.07
N VAL A 394 -9.82 7.60 -5.06
CA VAL A 394 -8.69 8.47 -4.63
C VAL A 394 -7.43 8.24 -5.46
N GLY A 395 -7.40 7.16 -6.25
CA GLY A 395 -6.20 6.63 -6.88
C GLY A 395 -5.39 5.70 -5.96
N VAL A 396 -5.71 5.59 -4.67
CA VAL A 396 -5.14 4.57 -3.76
C VAL A 396 -6.23 3.86 -2.98
N THR A 397 -5.85 2.82 -2.24
CA THR A 397 -6.78 2.16 -1.31
C THR A 397 -6.95 3.04 -0.08
N THR A 398 -8.19 3.35 0.26
CA THR A 398 -8.58 4.20 1.39
C THR A 398 -9.68 3.53 2.21
N TYR A 399 -9.85 4.01 3.44
CA TYR A 399 -11.07 3.78 4.21
C TYR A 399 -11.86 5.09 4.29
N ASP A 400 -13.04 5.09 3.65
CA ASP A 400 -13.84 6.30 3.40
C ASP A 400 -14.90 6.56 4.49
N GLY A 401 -14.74 5.88 5.63
CA GLY A 401 -15.55 6.04 6.83
C GLY A 401 -16.86 5.25 6.81
N SER A 402 -17.49 5.17 7.97
CA SER A 402 -18.77 4.51 8.17
C SER A 402 -19.54 5.20 9.29
N VAL A 403 -20.79 5.58 8.99
CA VAL A 403 -21.75 6.12 9.97
C VAL A 403 -23.03 5.29 9.84
N PRO A 404 -23.13 4.13 10.50
CA PRO A 404 -24.33 3.30 10.42
C PRO A 404 -25.56 4.03 10.98
N VAL A 405 -26.76 3.68 10.49
CA VAL A 405 -28.01 4.10 11.14
C VAL A 405 -27.99 3.58 12.58
N ALA A 406 -28.35 4.45 13.52
CA ALA A 406 -28.28 4.11 14.94
C ALA A 406 -29.20 2.94 15.29
N ASN A 407 -28.72 2.02 16.12
CA ASN A 407 -29.45 0.84 16.56
C ASN A 407 -29.67 0.88 18.07
N GLY A 408 -30.80 1.47 18.48
CA GLY A 408 -31.16 1.67 19.88
C GLY A 408 -30.65 2.99 20.48
N VAL A 409 -31.18 3.32 21.65
CA VAL A 409 -30.99 4.64 22.28
C VAL A 409 -29.55 4.90 22.72
N ASN A 410 -28.86 3.89 23.25
CA ASN A 410 -27.46 4.00 23.69
C ASN A 410 -26.49 4.12 22.52
N ASP A 411 -26.72 3.37 21.43
CA ASP A 411 -25.93 3.50 20.19
C ASP A 411 -26.12 4.88 19.56
N LYS A 412 -27.35 5.41 19.54
CA LYS A 412 -27.64 6.78 19.08
C LYS A 412 -26.91 7.82 19.94
N ALA A 413 -27.04 7.72 21.26
CA ALA A 413 -26.37 8.61 22.21
C ALA A 413 -24.85 8.61 22.04
N ALA A 414 -24.22 7.43 22.00
CA ALA A 414 -22.77 7.32 21.76
C ALA A 414 -22.36 7.85 20.37
N SER A 415 -23.17 7.63 19.34
CA SER A 415 -22.89 8.13 17.98
C SER A 415 -22.86 9.65 17.90
N THR A 416 -23.61 10.38 18.74
CA THR A 416 -23.57 11.87 18.79
C THR A 416 -22.20 12.44 19.17
N ILE A 417 -21.33 11.62 19.76
CA ILE A 417 -19.97 11.99 20.15
C ILE A 417 -18.91 11.22 19.38
N GLY A 418 -19.27 10.61 18.24
CA GLY A 418 -18.35 9.88 17.37
C GLY A 418 -17.85 8.55 17.94
N GLN A 419 -18.63 7.94 18.84
CA GLN A 419 -18.37 6.63 19.43
C GLN A 419 -19.31 5.55 18.85
N ALA A 420 -19.40 4.39 19.50
CA ALA A 420 -20.14 3.21 19.07
C ALA A 420 -19.63 2.63 17.73
N ARG A 421 -20.45 2.68 16.68
CA ARG A 421 -20.13 2.06 15.38
C ARG A 421 -19.66 3.07 14.32
N VAL A 422 -19.48 4.33 14.72
CA VAL A 422 -18.92 5.36 13.84
C VAL A 422 -17.42 5.11 13.69
N LEU A 423 -16.96 5.00 12.44
CA LEU A 423 -15.55 4.78 12.12
C LEU A 423 -15.10 5.75 11.04
N ALA A 424 -13.86 6.24 11.15
CA ALA A 424 -13.25 7.12 10.18
C ALA A 424 -11.74 6.89 10.09
N SER A 425 -11.17 7.24 8.94
CA SER A 425 -9.74 7.41 8.77
C SER A 425 -9.33 8.87 9.02
N PRO A 426 -8.04 9.15 9.27
CA PRO A 426 -7.54 10.53 9.27
C PRO A 426 -7.86 11.28 7.98
N LEU A 427 -7.83 10.61 6.82
CA LEU A 427 -8.25 11.20 5.55
C LEU A 427 -9.71 11.67 5.60
N VAL A 428 -10.63 10.85 6.11
CA VAL A 428 -12.04 11.22 6.25
C VAL A 428 -12.22 12.43 7.17
N MET A 429 -11.48 12.46 8.26
CA MET A 429 -11.52 13.56 9.23
C MET A 429 -10.93 14.87 8.68
N ALA A 430 -9.87 14.80 7.86
CA ALA A 430 -9.36 15.97 7.13
C ALA A 430 -10.35 16.44 6.06
N SER A 431 -10.98 15.51 5.34
CA SER A 431 -12.00 15.81 4.32
C SER A 431 -13.25 16.44 4.92
N LEU A 432 -13.63 16.06 6.14
CA LEU A 432 -14.72 16.69 6.88
C LEU A 432 -14.39 18.16 7.17
N ALA A 433 -13.18 18.46 7.64
CA ALA A 433 -12.75 19.85 7.88
C ALA A 433 -12.66 20.65 6.56
N ALA A 434 -12.13 20.04 5.50
CA ALA A 434 -12.10 20.62 4.15
C ALA A 434 -13.51 20.96 3.65
N THR A 435 -14.49 20.08 3.89
CA THR A 435 -15.90 20.30 3.51
C THR A 435 -16.49 21.51 4.23
N VAL A 436 -16.21 21.70 5.53
CA VAL A 436 -16.67 22.90 6.25
C VAL A 436 -16.03 24.17 5.67
N LYS A 437 -14.72 24.13 5.37
CA LYS A 437 -14.02 25.27 4.76
C LYS A 437 -14.55 25.61 3.36
N ALA A 438 -14.76 24.61 2.50
CA ALA A 438 -15.27 24.81 1.15
C ALA A 438 -16.77 25.14 1.13
N GLY A 439 -17.54 24.60 2.09
CA GLY A 439 -19.00 24.64 2.11
C GLY A 439 -19.67 23.50 1.35
N GLU A 440 -18.89 22.66 0.69
CA GLU A 440 -19.35 21.47 -0.03
C GLU A 440 -18.26 20.40 -0.01
N PHE A 441 -18.68 19.14 -0.15
CA PHE A 441 -17.76 18.01 -0.21
C PHE A 441 -17.05 17.97 -1.57
N ARG A 442 -15.72 17.83 -1.54
CA ARG A 442 -14.90 17.55 -2.72
C ARG A 442 -14.09 16.30 -2.44
N GLN A 443 -14.31 15.26 -3.25
CA GLN A 443 -13.68 13.96 -3.02
C GLN A 443 -12.16 14.09 -2.94
N PRO A 444 -11.53 13.51 -1.90
CA PRO A 444 -10.08 13.40 -1.85
C PRO A 444 -9.47 12.74 -3.09
N VAL A 445 -8.32 13.26 -3.56
CA VAL A 445 -7.56 12.72 -4.69
C VAL A 445 -6.07 12.70 -4.37
N LEU A 446 -5.43 11.54 -4.52
CA LEU A 446 -3.97 11.37 -4.40
C LEU A 446 -3.29 11.18 -5.76
N VAL A 447 -3.85 10.35 -6.65
CA VAL A 447 -3.27 10.05 -7.96
C VAL A 447 -4.28 10.41 -9.05
N PRO A 448 -4.27 11.66 -9.56
CA PRO A 448 -5.30 12.16 -10.46
C PRO A 448 -5.49 11.29 -11.71
N ASP A 449 -4.39 10.85 -12.33
CA ASP A 449 -4.41 10.05 -13.56
C ASP A 449 -5.07 8.67 -13.38
N ALA A 450 -5.18 8.20 -12.14
CA ALA A 450 -5.82 6.93 -11.82
C ALA A 450 -7.31 7.06 -11.47
N VAL A 451 -7.79 8.28 -11.21
CA VAL A 451 -9.19 8.55 -10.89
C VAL A 451 -10.03 8.47 -12.16
N LYS A 452 -10.97 7.54 -12.19
CA LYS A 452 -11.91 7.33 -13.31
C LYS A 452 -13.21 8.08 -13.10
N LYS A 453 -13.74 8.04 -11.88
CA LYS A 453 -15.00 8.71 -11.53
C LYS A 453 -14.98 9.11 -10.06
N LYS A 454 -14.99 10.42 -9.81
CA LYS A 454 -15.14 10.96 -8.46
C LYS A 454 -16.54 10.62 -7.91
N TYR A 455 -16.58 10.30 -6.63
CA TYR A 455 -17.78 10.20 -5.84
C TYR A 455 -18.35 11.60 -5.62
N GLU A 456 -19.64 11.75 -5.90
CA GLU A 456 -20.40 12.95 -5.62
C GLU A 456 -21.24 12.70 -4.36
N ALA A 457 -21.20 13.64 -3.42
CA ALA A 457 -22.02 13.58 -2.22
C ALA A 457 -23.52 13.57 -2.59
N THR A 458 -24.30 12.75 -1.90
CA THR A 458 -25.76 12.64 -2.14
C THR A 458 -26.59 13.65 -1.35
N ALA A 459 -25.93 14.49 -0.57
CA ALA A 459 -26.51 15.60 0.17
C ALA A 459 -25.55 16.79 0.16
N ALA A 460 -26.04 17.98 0.52
CA ALA A 460 -25.25 19.20 0.65
C ALA A 460 -25.48 19.85 2.01
N LEU A 461 -24.50 20.63 2.47
CA LEU A 461 -24.66 21.47 3.65
C LEU A 461 -25.44 22.72 3.29
N ASP A 462 -26.37 23.11 4.15
CA ASP A 462 -27.00 24.43 4.05
C ASP A 462 -25.96 25.54 4.30
N PRO A 463 -25.99 26.67 3.57
CA PRO A 463 -25.05 27.77 3.77
C PRO A 463 -25.07 28.35 5.20
N GLY A 464 -26.24 28.43 5.85
CA GLY A 464 -26.38 28.87 7.23
C GLY A 464 -25.77 27.87 8.22
N VAL A 465 -25.98 26.57 7.99
CA VAL A 465 -25.30 25.51 8.76
C VAL A 465 -23.78 25.61 8.61
N THR A 466 -23.30 25.81 7.38
CA THR A 466 -21.87 25.97 7.09
C THR A 466 -21.29 27.18 7.81
N SER A 467 -21.95 28.33 7.76
CA SER A 467 -21.52 29.56 8.44
C SER A 467 -21.41 29.36 9.95
N ALA A 468 -22.43 28.75 10.57
CA ALA A 468 -22.44 28.45 12.00
C ALA A 468 -21.32 27.47 12.38
N LEU A 469 -21.08 26.41 11.59
CA LEU A 469 -19.97 25.48 11.83
C LEU A 469 -18.61 26.19 11.79
N ARG A 470 -18.40 27.11 10.84
CA ARG A 470 -17.15 27.87 10.74
C ARG A 470 -16.94 28.73 11.99
N GLU A 471 -17.96 29.43 12.45
CA GLU A 471 -17.93 30.23 13.68
C GLU A 471 -17.62 29.36 14.90
N MET A 472 -18.31 28.23 15.06
CA MET A 472 -18.14 27.34 16.21
C MET A 472 -16.76 26.66 16.20
N MET A 473 -16.22 26.29 15.03
CA MET A 473 -14.83 25.79 14.92
C MET A 473 -13.79 26.86 15.20
N ARG A 474 -14.10 28.15 14.96
CA ARG A 474 -13.24 29.27 15.40
C ARG A 474 -13.25 29.38 16.92
N ALA A 475 -14.44 29.30 17.52
CA ALA A 475 -14.64 29.36 18.98
C ALA A 475 -13.84 28.28 19.73
N THR A 476 -13.72 27.07 19.14
CA THR A 476 -12.86 26.02 19.70
C THR A 476 -11.41 26.50 19.89
N VAL A 477 -10.88 27.31 18.98
CA VAL A 477 -9.51 27.84 19.08
C VAL A 477 -9.46 29.05 20.00
N THR A 478 -10.35 30.02 19.83
CA THR A 478 -10.28 31.31 20.56
C THR A 478 -10.65 31.19 22.04
N GLU A 479 -11.54 30.27 22.39
CA GLU A 479 -12.14 30.20 23.73
C GLU A 479 -12.09 28.78 24.32
N GLY A 480 -12.17 27.77 23.45
CA GLY A 480 -12.45 26.39 23.80
C GLY A 480 -11.25 25.46 23.97
N ALA A 481 -11.43 24.20 23.57
CA ALA A 481 -10.49 23.10 23.79
C ALA A 481 -9.26 23.11 22.84
N GLY A 482 -9.23 23.99 21.85
CA GLY A 482 -8.20 24.09 20.81
C GLY A 482 -7.11 25.13 21.09
N LYS A 483 -6.88 25.51 22.35
CA LYS A 483 -5.99 26.65 22.72
C LYS A 483 -4.55 26.51 22.22
N ALA A 484 -4.07 25.30 21.96
CA ALA A 484 -2.75 25.07 21.37
C ALA A 484 -2.56 25.77 20.01
N LEU A 485 -3.66 26.08 19.30
CA LEU A 485 -3.65 26.80 18.01
C LEU A 485 -3.80 28.31 18.17
N GLN A 486 -3.96 28.85 19.38
CA GLN A 486 -4.03 30.30 19.59
C GLN A 486 -2.70 30.95 19.20
N GLY A 487 -2.78 32.06 18.45
CA GLY A 487 -1.61 32.79 17.96
C GLY A 487 -0.85 32.10 16.81
N VAL A 488 -1.31 30.94 16.34
CA VAL A 488 -0.81 30.36 15.08
C VAL A 488 -1.37 31.16 13.90
N ALA A 489 -0.52 31.45 12.91
CA ALA A 489 -0.87 32.23 11.73
C ALA A 489 -1.93 31.51 10.83
N GLY A 490 -2.56 32.29 9.95
CA GLY A 490 -3.55 31.77 8.99
C GLY A 490 -4.93 31.50 9.58
N GLU A 491 -5.23 32.11 10.73
CA GLU A 491 -6.53 32.06 11.41
C GLU A 491 -7.12 30.64 11.54
N PRO A 492 -6.53 29.73 12.33
CA PRO A 492 -7.01 28.36 12.39
C PRO A 492 -8.43 28.23 12.96
N HIS A 493 -9.21 27.35 12.36
CA HIS A 493 -10.49 26.83 12.86
C HIS A 493 -10.32 25.33 13.12
N ALA A 494 -10.82 24.82 14.24
CA ALA A 494 -10.53 23.44 14.63
C ALA A 494 -11.63 22.76 15.42
N LYS A 495 -11.50 21.44 15.55
CA LYS A 495 -12.23 20.64 16.53
C LYS A 495 -11.31 19.57 17.12
N THR A 496 -11.29 19.48 18.45
CA THR A 496 -10.58 18.41 19.18
C THR A 496 -11.42 17.14 19.28
N GLY A 497 -10.76 16.00 19.42
CA GLY A 497 -11.39 14.73 19.71
C GLY A 497 -10.59 13.87 20.67
N THR A 498 -11.30 13.19 21.57
CA THR A 498 -10.78 12.11 22.41
C THR A 498 -11.73 10.95 22.19
N ALA A 499 -11.20 9.77 21.86
CA ALA A 499 -11.99 8.58 21.57
C ALA A 499 -11.50 7.40 22.41
N GLU A 500 -12.34 6.92 23.31
CA GLU A 500 -12.06 5.76 24.16
C GLU A 500 -12.11 4.45 23.37
N PHE A 501 -11.20 3.52 23.68
CA PHE A 501 -11.16 2.19 23.09
C PHE A 501 -10.61 1.14 24.06
N GLY A 502 -10.80 -0.14 23.72
CA GLY A 502 -10.32 -1.27 24.51
C GLY A 502 -11.18 -1.57 25.75
N ASN A 503 -10.63 -2.36 26.67
CA ASN A 503 -11.33 -2.82 27.88
C ASN A 503 -10.59 -2.46 29.19
N ASP A 504 -9.54 -1.64 29.09
CA ASP A 504 -8.71 -1.24 30.23
C ASP A 504 -9.47 -0.27 31.17
N THR A 505 -8.97 -0.09 32.39
CA THR A 505 -9.53 0.88 33.35
C THR A 505 -8.39 1.71 33.97
N PRO A 506 -8.31 3.03 33.68
CA PRO A 506 -9.19 3.79 32.78
C PRO A 506 -9.06 3.33 31.32
N LEU A 507 -10.08 3.59 30.52
CA LEU A 507 -10.07 3.26 29.09
C LEU A 507 -8.93 4.02 28.38
N ARG A 508 -8.31 3.37 27.41
CA ARG A 508 -7.30 3.99 26.54
C ARG A 508 -7.97 4.93 25.56
N THR A 509 -7.24 5.95 25.10
CA THR A 509 -7.81 6.99 24.24
C THR A 509 -6.95 7.29 23.02
N HIS A 510 -7.61 7.45 21.86
CA HIS A 510 -7.03 8.09 20.69
C HIS A 510 -7.22 9.60 20.79
N ALA A 511 -6.16 10.36 20.51
CA ALA A 511 -6.20 11.81 20.47
C ALA A 511 -6.36 12.28 19.02
N TRP A 512 -7.29 13.21 18.81
CA TRP A 512 -7.62 13.77 17.50
C TRP A 512 -7.62 15.30 17.54
N MET A 513 -7.17 15.90 16.44
CA MET A 513 -7.50 17.28 16.12
C MET A 513 -7.71 17.41 14.62
N ILE A 514 -8.80 18.08 14.22
CA ILE A 514 -9.06 18.44 12.82
C ILE A 514 -9.17 19.95 12.70
N GLY A 515 -8.92 20.49 11.52
CA GLY A 515 -9.09 21.92 11.30
C GLY A 515 -8.81 22.37 9.87
N TYR A 516 -8.90 23.67 9.65
CA TYR A 516 -8.49 24.34 8.42
C TYR A 516 -7.99 25.76 8.71
N GLN A 517 -7.16 26.30 7.81
CA GLN A 517 -6.69 27.68 7.87
C GLN A 517 -7.79 28.59 7.29
N GLY A 518 -8.09 29.68 7.99
CA GLY A 518 -9.03 30.70 7.53
C GLY A 518 -8.49 31.45 6.32
N GLU A 519 -7.22 31.85 6.36
CA GLU A 519 -6.56 32.64 5.30
C GLU A 519 -5.81 31.76 4.29
N GLY A 520 -5.39 30.56 4.71
CA GLY A 520 -4.73 29.57 3.88
C GLY A 520 -5.70 28.58 3.22
N ASN A 521 -5.16 27.73 2.34
CA ASN A 521 -5.93 26.73 1.59
C ASN A 521 -5.57 25.29 2.01
N VAL A 522 -5.49 25.07 3.32
CA VAL A 522 -5.15 23.77 3.92
C VAL A 522 -6.18 23.41 4.98
N ALA A 523 -6.76 22.21 4.86
CA ALA A 523 -7.47 21.51 5.91
C ALA A 523 -6.67 20.29 6.35
N TRP A 524 -6.76 19.90 7.62
CA TRP A 524 -5.94 18.84 8.17
C TRP A 524 -6.66 17.97 9.19
N SER A 525 -6.07 16.80 9.44
CA SER A 525 -6.32 15.97 10.61
C SER A 525 -4.99 15.53 11.23
N VAL A 526 -4.98 15.44 12.55
CA VAL A 526 -3.92 14.84 13.37
C VAL A 526 -4.56 13.73 14.19
N LEU A 527 -3.95 12.55 14.15
CA LEU A 527 -4.29 11.39 14.98
C LEU A 527 -3.05 10.96 15.77
N LEU A 528 -3.24 10.64 17.05
CA LEU A 528 -2.31 9.86 17.84
C LEU A 528 -3.04 8.62 18.38
N GLU A 529 -2.56 7.45 18.01
CA GLU A 529 -3.04 6.20 18.59
C GLU A 529 -2.58 6.13 20.06
N ASP A 530 -3.50 5.79 20.97
CA ASP A 530 -3.17 5.68 22.40
C ASP A 530 -2.50 6.96 22.94
N GLY A 531 -2.94 8.11 22.42
CA GLY A 531 -2.28 9.41 22.53
C GLY A 531 -2.85 10.34 23.59
N GLY A 532 -3.86 9.94 24.35
CA GLY A 532 -4.45 10.81 25.38
C GLY A 532 -5.53 11.74 24.82
N SER A 533 -5.40 13.05 25.05
CA SER A 533 -6.41 14.07 24.74
C SER A 533 -6.16 14.80 23.42
N GLY A 534 -7.21 15.03 22.65
CA GLY A 534 -7.12 15.82 21.42
C GLY A 534 -6.57 17.24 21.59
N GLY A 535 -6.86 17.90 22.71
CA GLY A 535 -6.40 19.28 22.96
C GLY A 535 -4.96 19.34 23.46
N ALA A 536 -4.60 18.48 24.41
CA ALA A 536 -3.30 18.50 25.07
C ALA A 536 -2.20 17.78 24.27
N ASP A 537 -2.55 16.75 23.51
CA ASP A 537 -1.59 15.89 22.83
C ASP A 537 -1.60 16.09 21.30
N ALA A 538 -2.77 16.05 20.65
CA ALA A 538 -2.86 16.30 19.21
C ALA A 538 -2.76 17.79 18.84
N GLY A 539 -3.21 18.68 19.73
CA GLY A 539 -3.18 20.13 19.55
C GLY A 539 -1.78 20.71 19.31
N PRO A 540 -0.78 20.42 20.15
CA PRO A 540 0.59 20.89 19.94
C PRO A 540 1.22 20.39 18.63
N ILE A 541 0.90 19.17 18.20
CA ILE A 541 1.38 18.63 16.93
C ILE A 541 0.74 19.36 15.75
N ALA A 542 -0.57 19.62 15.80
CA ALA A 542 -1.24 20.46 14.81
C ALA A 542 -0.65 21.89 14.77
N ALA A 543 -0.35 22.48 15.93
CA ALA A 543 0.28 23.79 16.01
C ALA A 543 1.69 23.78 15.38
N LYS A 544 2.48 22.73 15.63
CA LYS A 544 3.82 22.55 15.03
C LYS A 544 3.72 22.39 13.51
N PHE A 545 2.79 21.57 13.03
CA PHE A 545 2.53 21.40 11.59
C PHE A 545 2.21 22.73 10.92
N LEU A 546 1.26 23.50 11.45
CA LEU A 546 0.88 24.78 10.85
C LEU A 546 2.01 25.82 10.87
N LYS A 547 2.82 25.87 11.94
CA LYS A 547 3.99 26.76 12.00
C LYS A 547 5.07 26.39 10.96
N ASN A 548 5.17 25.12 10.61
CA ASN A 548 6.11 24.65 9.59
C ASN A 548 5.64 24.97 8.16
N LEU A 549 4.38 25.37 7.95
CA LEU A 549 3.87 25.78 6.63
C LEU A 549 4.26 27.22 6.25
N GLY A 550 4.76 28.02 7.19
CA GLY A 550 5.02 29.45 7.03
C GLY A 550 4.00 30.30 7.75
#